data_AF-A0A9D5XYY8-F1
#
_entry.id   AF-A0A9D5XYY8-F1
#
_cell.length_a   1.000
_cell.length_b   1.000
_cell.length_c   1.000
_cell.angle_alpha   90.00
_cell.angle_beta   90.00
_cell.angle_gamma   90.00
#
_symmetry.space_group_name_H-M   'P 1'
#
loop_
_entity.id
_entity.type
_entity.pdbx_description
1 polymer ?
#
loop_
_entity_poly.entity_id
_entity_poly.type
_entity_poly.pdbx_seq_one_letter_code
_entity_poly.pdbx_strand_id
1 'polypeptide(L)'
;MSEDTQNNGNATENGVQNNDTGSNTDHGAGNNAENTVPQSRLNKEIDKRKAAESALETFANEAAEEVPEEFRALIPNLPPAERVKWMRDATKSGLFNRTTAEDGPGAERPASPKKGDLKQTPYEKFLKENR
;
A
#
# COMPACT_ATOMS: atom_id res chain seq x y z
N MET A 1 44.11 -9.17 -40.54
CA MET A 1 44.16 -9.13 -39.07
C MET A 1 44.89 -7.85 -38.70
N SER A 2 44.17 -6.89 -38.13
CA SER A 2 44.74 -5.67 -37.55
C SER A 2 44.04 -5.50 -36.21
N GLU A 3 44.78 -5.78 -35.15
CA GLU A 3 44.45 -5.45 -33.77
C GLU A 3 44.91 -4.02 -33.52
N ASP A 4 44.00 -3.13 -33.11
CA ASP A 4 44.35 -1.86 -32.47
C ASP A 4 43.77 -1.89 -31.05
N THR A 5 44.69 -1.83 -30.09
CA THR A 5 44.44 -1.89 -28.65
C THR A 5 44.49 -0.48 -28.05
N GLN A 6 43.50 -0.18 -27.19
CA GLN A 6 43.47 0.80 -26.09
C GLN A 6 43.63 2.31 -26.35
N ASN A 7 42.64 3.09 -25.87
CA ASN A 7 42.94 4.15 -24.91
C ASN A 7 41.77 4.34 -23.92
N ASN A 8 42.12 4.25 -22.63
CA ASN A 8 41.26 4.42 -21.47
C ASN A 8 41.71 5.70 -20.75
N GLY A 9 40.79 6.63 -20.53
CA GLY A 9 40.99 7.84 -19.75
C GLY A 9 39.99 8.91 -20.17
N ASN A 10 39.46 9.79 -19.33
CA ASN A 10 39.59 10.06 -17.91
C ASN A 10 38.66 11.27 -17.69
N ALA A 11 37.74 11.24 -16.73
CA ALA A 11 37.27 12.44 -16.03
C ALA A 11 36.35 12.05 -14.85
N THR A 12 36.96 11.90 -13.68
CA THR A 12 36.29 12.16 -12.41
C THR A 12 36.03 13.67 -12.30
N GLU A 13 34.76 14.07 -12.15
CA GLU A 13 34.40 15.43 -11.71
C GLU A 13 33.40 15.32 -10.54
N ASN A 14 33.95 15.39 -9.33
CA ASN A 14 33.18 15.74 -8.14
C ASN A 14 32.86 17.24 -8.21
N GLY A 15 31.60 17.59 -8.45
CA GLY A 15 31.10 18.96 -8.40
C GLY A 15 30.02 19.13 -7.36
N VAL A 16 30.39 19.20 -6.08
CA VAL A 16 29.53 19.79 -5.03
C VAL A 16 29.35 21.26 -5.37
N GLN A 17 28.21 21.63 -5.97
CA GLN A 17 27.82 23.03 -6.09
C GLN A 17 27.02 23.45 -4.85
N ASN A 18 27.76 23.86 -3.82
CA ASN A 18 27.25 24.80 -2.82
C ASN A 18 27.03 26.15 -3.52
N ASN A 19 25.79 26.47 -3.87
CA ASN A 19 25.41 27.82 -4.29
C ASN A 19 25.01 28.64 -3.05
N ASP A 20 26.03 29.18 -2.37
CA ASP A 20 25.91 30.39 -1.57
C ASP A 20 26.71 31.48 -2.28
N THR A 21 26.03 32.32 -3.06
CA THR A 21 26.51 33.65 -3.46
C THR A 21 25.31 34.43 -3.99
N GLY A 22 24.92 35.48 -3.26
CA GLY A 22 23.99 36.48 -3.75
C GLY A 22 24.50 37.10 -5.05
N SER A 23 23.65 37.11 -6.08
CA SER A 23 23.89 37.87 -7.30
C SER A 23 22.70 38.78 -7.55
N ASN A 24 22.94 40.06 -7.29
CA ASN A 24 22.11 41.18 -7.68
C ASN A 24 22.08 41.22 -9.22
N THR A 25 21.02 40.73 -9.84
CA THR A 25 20.78 40.95 -11.27
C THR A 25 19.47 41.70 -11.43
N ASP A 26 19.60 43.03 -11.45
CA ASP A 26 18.70 43.94 -12.13
C ASP A 26 18.59 43.48 -13.60
N HIS A 27 17.45 42.90 -13.96
CA HIS A 27 17.07 42.57 -15.33
C HIS A 27 15.64 43.06 -15.57
N GLY A 28 15.55 44.18 -16.29
CA GLY A 28 14.58 44.36 -17.37
C GLY A 28 13.10 44.37 -16.99
N ALA A 29 12.55 45.58 -16.90
CA ALA A 29 11.13 45.84 -17.03
C ALA A 29 10.54 45.21 -18.30
N GLY A 30 9.56 44.33 -18.13
CA GLY A 30 8.85 43.66 -19.22
C GLY A 30 7.58 42.96 -18.75
N ASN A 31 6.65 43.71 -18.14
CA ASN A 31 5.18 43.51 -18.04
C ASN A 31 4.55 42.11 -17.87
N ASN A 32 5.29 41.05 -17.54
CA ASN A 32 4.78 39.70 -17.25
C ASN A 32 5.25 39.17 -15.88
N ALA A 33 5.82 40.04 -15.04
CA ALA A 33 6.31 39.66 -13.71
C ALA A 33 5.18 39.58 -12.65
N GLU A 34 3.98 40.08 -12.95
CA GLU A 34 2.93 40.28 -11.93
C GLU A 34 2.22 39.00 -11.48
N ASN A 35 2.47 37.83 -12.10
CA ASN A 35 1.76 36.59 -11.75
C ASN A 35 2.66 35.37 -11.49
N THR A 36 3.97 35.58 -11.33
CA THR A 36 4.91 34.47 -11.13
C THR A 36 5.15 34.25 -9.63
N VAL A 37 4.84 33.05 -9.15
CA VAL A 37 5.15 32.67 -7.76
C VAL A 37 6.67 32.66 -7.58
N PRO A 38 7.22 33.31 -6.52
CA PRO A 38 8.65 33.27 -6.27
C PRO A 38 9.17 31.83 -6.16
N GLN A 39 10.26 31.52 -6.87
CA GLN A 39 10.84 30.17 -6.90
C GLN A 39 11.07 29.57 -5.52
N SER A 40 11.48 30.39 -4.54
CA SER A 40 11.63 29.99 -3.14
C SER A 40 10.33 29.42 -2.53
N ARG A 41 9.16 29.99 -2.86
CA ARG A 41 7.86 29.50 -2.38
C ARG A 41 7.48 28.19 -3.06
N LEU A 42 7.73 28.08 -4.37
CA LEU A 42 7.47 26.85 -5.12
C LEU A 42 8.33 25.69 -4.60
N ASN A 43 9.64 25.90 -4.42
CA ASN A 43 10.55 24.89 -3.90
C ASN A 43 10.12 24.42 -2.50
N LYS A 44 9.77 25.35 -1.60
CA LYS A 44 9.26 24.99 -0.26
C LYS A 44 8.03 24.09 -0.31
N GLU A 45 7.12 24.30 -1.26
CA GLU A 45 5.94 23.48 -1.41
C GLU A 45 6.26 22.09 -2.01
N ILE A 46 7.17 22.05 -2.98
CA ILE A 46 7.68 20.79 -3.53
C ILE A 46 8.36 19.96 -2.43
N ASP A 47 9.19 20.59 -1.60
CA ASP A 47 9.90 19.91 -0.51
C ASP A 47 8.92 19.35 0.52
N LYS A 48 7.87 20.12 0.87
CA LYS A 48 6.79 19.62 1.74
C LYS A 48 6.06 18.43 1.14
N ARG A 49 5.73 18.46 -0.15
CA ARG A 49 5.06 17.35 -0.84
C ARG A 49 5.95 16.11 -0.85
N LYS A 50 7.22 16.26 -1.20
CA LYS A 50 8.20 15.15 -1.16
C LYS A 50 8.35 14.56 0.24
N ALA A 51 8.40 15.41 1.27
CA ALA A 51 8.48 14.95 2.65
C ALA A 51 7.22 14.15 3.06
N ALA A 52 6.03 14.63 2.67
CA ALA A 52 4.78 13.92 2.92
C ALA A 52 4.68 12.60 2.14
N GLU A 53 5.09 12.58 0.87
CA GLU A 53 5.15 11.37 0.04
C GLU A 53 6.12 10.33 0.62
N SER A 54 7.29 10.76 1.10
CA SER A 54 8.26 9.89 1.76
C SER A 54 7.70 9.27 3.05
N ALA A 55 7.00 10.05 3.88
CA ALA A 55 6.35 9.53 5.07
C ALA A 55 5.25 8.50 4.74
N LEU A 56 4.48 8.74 3.69
CA LEU A 56 3.47 7.80 3.21
C LEU A 56 4.08 6.52 2.62
N GLU A 57 5.23 6.63 1.94
CA GLU A 57 5.97 5.48 1.42
C GLU A 57 6.46 4.59 2.56
N THR A 58 7.02 5.18 3.63
CA THR A 58 7.40 4.43 4.84
C THR A 58 6.20 3.69 5.43
N PHE A 59 5.08 4.38 5.61
CA PHE A 59 3.87 3.75 6.15
C PHE A 59 3.31 2.65 5.22
N ALA A 60 3.38 2.85 3.91
CA ALA A 60 2.98 1.85 2.94
C ALA A 60 3.89 0.62 2.98
N ASN A 61 5.19 0.80 3.25
CA ASN A 61 6.12 -0.31 3.39
C ASN A 61 5.89 -1.09 4.69
N GLU A 62 5.70 -0.39 5.81
CA GLU A 62 5.31 -1.02 7.09
C GLU A 62 4.01 -1.83 6.95
N ALA A 63 2.99 -1.27 6.29
CA ALA A 63 1.75 -1.97 6.02
C ALA A 63 1.93 -3.18 5.09
N ALA A 64 2.89 -3.17 4.17
CA ALA A 64 3.21 -4.31 3.32
C ALA A 64 3.96 -5.43 4.07
N GLU A 65 4.61 -5.13 5.20
CA GLU A 65 5.22 -6.13 6.07
C GLU A 65 4.17 -6.98 6.80
N GLU A 66 3.02 -6.39 7.14
CA GLU A 66 1.87 -7.11 7.73
C GLU A 66 1.18 -8.06 6.72
N VAL A 67 1.42 -7.86 5.42
CA VAL A 67 0.87 -8.72 4.36
C VAL A 67 1.68 -10.02 4.29
N PRO A 68 1.03 -11.21 4.37
CA PRO A 68 1.72 -12.49 4.21
C PRO A 68 2.50 -12.57 2.89
N GLU A 69 3.68 -13.16 2.90
CA GLU A 69 4.61 -13.15 1.76
C GLU A 69 3.99 -13.68 0.46
N GLU A 70 3.13 -14.69 0.56
CA GLU A 70 2.40 -15.30 -0.56
C GLU A 70 1.49 -14.32 -1.30
N PHE A 71 1.02 -13.27 -0.63
CA PHE A 71 0.14 -12.26 -1.22
C PHE A 71 0.87 -10.97 -1.60
N ARG A 72 2.18 -10.85 -1.33
CA ARG A 72 2.96 -9.65 -1.73
C ARG A 72 2.95 -9.41 -3.24
N ALA A 73 2.90 -10.49 -4.03
CA ALA A 73 2.79 -10.40 -5.49
C ALA A 73 1.45 -9.80 -5.97
N LEU A 74 0.41 -9.80 -5.13
CA LEU A 74 -0.88 -9.21 -5.46
C LEU A 74 -0.93 -7.69 -5.20
N ILE A 75 0.06 -7.14 -4.50
CA ILE A 75 0.11 -5.72 -4.20
C ILE A 75 0.38 -4.95 -5.49
N PRO A 76 -0.54 -4.09 -5.95
CA PRO A 76 -0.35 -3.33 -7.18
C PRO A 76 0.70 -2.23 -6.98
N ASN A 77 1.43 -1.89 -8.06
CA ASN A 77 2.39 -0.79 -8.06
C ASN A 77 1.66 0.56 -8.19
N LEU A 78 1.07 1.00 -7.09
CA LEU A 78 0.31 2.26 -6.96
C LEU A 78 1.10 3.31 -6.16
N PRO A 79 0.76 4.60 -6.32
CA PRO A 79 1.28 5.66 -5.44
C PRO A 79 1.06 5.34 -3.96
N PRO A 80 1.94 5.80 -3.05
CA PRO A 80 1.95 5.38 -1.65
C PRO A 80 0.57 5.50 -0.96
N ALA A 81 -0.12 6.62 -1.18
CA ALA A 81 -1.45 6.86 -0.60
C ALA A 81 -2.52 5.86 -1.08
N GLU A 82 -2.52 5.55 -2.37
CA GLU A 82 -3.46 4.60 -2.98
C GLU A 82 -3.12 3.17 -2.58
N ARG A 83 -1.82 2.85 -2.49
CA ARG A 83 -1.33 1.55 -2.03
C ARG A 83 -1.78 1.27 -0.60
N VAL A 84 -1.66 2.24 0.31
CA VAL A 84 -2.16 2.13 1.70
C VAL A 84 -3.66 1.90 1.73
N LYS A 85 -4.43 2.67 0.94
CA LYS A 85 -5.89 2.49 0.86
C LYS A 85 -6.25 1.09 0.38
N TRP A 86 -5.59 0.63 -0.69
CA TRP A 86 -5.79 -0.70 -1.25
C TRP A 86 -5.47 -1.79 -0.23
N MET A 87 -4.33 -1.72 0.46
CA MET A 87 -3.96 -2.70 1.49
C MET A 87 -5.01 -2.74 2.61
N ARG A 88 -5.50 -1.58 3.06
CA ARG A 88 -6.55 -1.51 4.07
C ARG A 88 -7.85 -2.16 3.62
N ASP A 89 -8.24 -1.94 2.36
CA ASP A 89 -9.47 -2.50 1.80
C ASP A 89 -9.32 -4.02 1.57
N ALA A 90 -8.15 -4.48 1.15
CA ALA A 90 -7.81 -5.90 1.00
C ALA A 90 -7.78 -6.65 2.34
N THR A 91 -7.21 -6.05 3.39
CA THR A 91 -7.26 -6.63 4.75
C THR A 91 -8.70 -6.70 5.25
N LYS A 92 -9.50 -5.65 5.06
CA LYS A 92 -10.92 -5.63 5.45
C LYS A 92 -11.78 -6.62 4.68
N SER A 93 -11.48 -6.85 3.40
CA SER A 93 -12.17 -7.85 2.59
C SER A 93 -11.78 -9.28 2.98
N GLY A 94 -10.80 -9.44 3.88
CA GLY A 94 -10.28 -10.74 4.28
C GLY A 94 -9.39 -11.39 3.22
N LEU A 95 -8.84 -10.62 2.27
CA LEU A 95 -7.98 -11.16 1.20
C LEU A 95 -6.75 -11.87 1.78
N PHE A 96 -6.23 -11.36 2.90
CA PHE A 96 -5.07 -11.92 3.60
C PHE A 96 -5.46 -12.86 4.76
N ASN A 97 -6.75 -13.04 5.03
CA ASN A 97 -7.18 -14.03 6.01
C ASN A 97 -7.04 -15.40 5.37
N ARG A 98 -6.01 -16.15 5.77
CA ARG A 98 -6.01 -17.61 5.59
C ARG A 98 -7.17 -18.17 6.39
N THR A 99 -8.35 -18.23 5.78
CA THR A 99 -9.26 -19.31 6.09
C THR A 99 -8.50 -20.57 5.70
N THR A 100 -8.13 -21.38 6.68
CA THR A 100 -8.12 -22.83 6.47
C THR A 100 -9.48 -23.17 5.89
N ALA A 101 -9.62 -23.06 4.58
CA ALA A 101 -10.73 -23.58 3.85
C ALA A 101 -10.54 -25.10 3.91
N GLU A 102 -10.94 -25.70 5.03
CA GLU A 102 -11.63 -26.97 4.97
C GLU A 102 -13.00 -26.72 4.32
N ASP A 103 -12.99 -26.24 3.08
CA ASP A 103 -14.17 -26.25 2.22
C ASP A 103 -14.06 -27.53 1.38
N GLY A 104 -14.13 -28.66 2.09
CA GLY A 104 -14.42 -29.95 1.49
C GLY A 104 -15.88 -29.97 1.03
N PRO A 105 -16.27 -30.89 0.13
CA PRO A 105 -17.61 -30.95 -0.47
C PRO A 105 -18.69 -31.44 0.52
N GLY A 106 -18.89 -30.67 1.59
CA GLY A 106 -19.74 -31.00 2.74
C GLY A 106 -19.97 -29.83 3.70
N ALA A 107 -19.67 -28.58 3.31
CA ALA A 107 -19.89 -27.38 4.12
C ALA A 107 -21.37 -26.93 4.22
N GLU A 108 -22.31 -27.78 3.85
CA GLU A 108 -23.69 -27.75 4.35
C GLU A 108 -23.92 -28.93 5.29
N ARG A 109 -23.28 -28.89 6.46
CA ARG A 109 -23.78 -29.70 7.58
C ARG A 109 -25.05 -29.01 8.08
N PRO A 110 -26.25 -29.60 7.97
CA PRO A 110 -27.43 -29.04 8.61
C PRO A 110 -27.10 -28.89 10.09
N ALA A 111 -27.22 -27.67 10.60
CA ALA A 111 -26.99 -27.37 12.00
C ALA A 111 -27.76 -28.39 12.83
N SER A 112 -27.04 -29.18 13.63
CA SER A 112 -27.66 -30.12 14.57
C SER A 112 -28.78 -29.38 15.30
N PRO A 113 -30.04 -29.83 15.22
CA PRO A 113 -31.14 -29.09 15.83
C PRO A 113 -30.82 -28.91 17.30
N LYS A 114 -30.89 -27.67 17.79
CA LYS A 114 -30.80 -27.35 19.21
C LYS A 114 -31.74 -28.30 19.94
N LYS A 115 -31.23 -29.05 20.91
CA LYS A 115 -32.01 -29.89 21.83
C LYS A 115 -32.97 -28.98 22.60
N GLY A 116 -34.13 -28.71 22.02
CA GLY A 116 -35.09 -27.76 22.56
C GLY A 116 -36.47 -27.92 21.96
N ASP A 117 -36.58 -28.33 20.69
CA ASP A 117 -37.87 -28.54 20.02
C ASP A 117 -38.06 -29.97 19.48
N LEU A 118 -37.64 -30.98 20.26
CA LEU A 118 -38.15 -32.33 20.04
C LEU A 118 -39.60 -32.37 20.52
N LYS A 119 -40.53 -32.12 19.58
CA LYS A 119 -41.95 -32.43 19.76
C LYS A 119 -42.04 -33.90 20.15
N GLN A 120 -42.37 -34.17 21.41
CA GLN A 120 -42.47 -35.52 21.96
C GLN A 120 -43.23 -36.42 21.01
N THR A 121 -42.60 -37.53 20.64
CA THR A 121 -43.20 -38.50 19.75
C THR A 121 -44.43 -39.12 20.44
N PRO A 122 -45.45 -39.60 19.69
CA PRO A 122 -46.60 -40.29 20.29
C PRO A 122 -46.21 -41.44 21.22
N TYR A 123 -45.06 -42.08 20.96
CA TYR A 123 -44.51 -43.16 21.77
C TYR A 123 -44.03 -42.70 23.17
N GLU A 124 -43.42 -41.52 23.27
CA GLU A 124 -43.03 -40.96 24.57
C GLU A 124 -44.23 -40.56 25.43
N LYS A 125 -45.32 -40.12 24.80
CA LYS A 125 -46.58 -39.81 25.52
C LYS A 125 -47.19 -41.07 26.12
N PHE A 126 -47.25 -42.16 25.34
CA PHE A 126 -47.81 -43.44 25.79
C PHE A 126 -47.05 -44.02 27.01
N LEU A 127 -45.73 -43.88 27.04
CA LEU A 127 -44.90 -44.34 28.17
C LEU A 127 -45.13 -43.53 29.46
N LYS A 128 -45.50 -42.25 29.34
CA LYS A 128 -45.81 -41.40 30.50
C LYS A 128 -47.20 -41.62 31.07
N GLU A 129 -48.15 -42.03 30.24
CA GLU A 129 -49.56 -42.17 30.63
C GLU A 129 -49.86 -43.52 31.31
N ASN A 130 -49.00 -44.53 31.13
CA ASN A 130 -49.17 -45.87 31.71
C ASN A 130 -48.21 -46.14 32.88
N ARG A 131 -47.88 -45.13 33.67
CA ARG A 131 -47.02 -45.24 34.86
C ARG A 131 -47.72 -44.64 36.07
#